data_AF-A0A0R0M4U1-F1
#
_entry.id   AF-A0A0R0M4U1-F1
#
_cell.length_a   1.000
_cell.length_b   1.000
_cell.length_c   1.000
_cell.angle_alpha   90.00
_cell.angle_beta   90.00
_cell.angle_gamma   90.00
#
_symmetry.space_group_name_H-M   'P 1'
#
loop_
_entity.id
_entity.type
_entity.pdbx_description
1 polymer ?
#
loop_
_entity_poly.entity_id
_entity_poly.type
_entity_poly.pdbx_seq_one_letter_code
_entity_poly.pdbx_strand_id
1 'polypeptide(L)'
;MYLFYIFFFYKIETHGKSISQSIDEYETQLENNNLTGARKIIVDLYKKQKDNNLVVKKYTDFLIKIGEFKKALTLKNLDQKQKGIIQDLDDKYENVARNFTELFTKCPLALNVRIHKIKLLIKENNLEVCDKYISQTEALYQSNDKVKNLRAIYFAYKMNHHKTIPLLFEINSNFAKTYKNLSNTYDDLTKQEDFNYHECKKMVDSITMFHRRAGEPSLFKVLLIQSLIFFSQKALEENESVSYYTKMLIDLDETDLALYLHIKSLTAEDQIEEAEKFVKKIKNDDYKRVSMKRIVDIKEKKKSDDEKKKQSQQQYQQQNYKQNNQWNQQYQKQQDYGSNYNRQTQNQDPSGYYKIIGVKPNAKPGDIKKKFYRRVLEVDPDKSKIPLTEEQRKERNAELEKLNAARDVLLSPEKRKLYDQGILDKQRSGQNANMNEQMMQQMLESFFGGGGGQQFFFSSSGGRGNGYQRQQRTFFF
;
A
#
# COMPACT_ATOMS: atom_id res chain seq x y z
N MET A 1 22.12 -49.30 107.85
CA MET A 1 21.63 -50.64 107.49
C MET A 1 21.12 -50.56 106.05
N TYR A 2 21.97 -50.81 105.04
CA TYR A 2 22.18 -52.15 104.43
C TYR A 2 20.83 -52.72 103.93
N LEU A 3 20.55 -53.01 102.66
CA LEU A 3 21.42 -53.48 101.57
C LEU A 3 20.77 -53.28 100.19
N PHE A 4 21.64 -52.92 99.24
CA PHE A 4 21.61 -53.26 97.82
C PHE A 4 20.98 -54.63 97.50
N TYR A 5 20.19 -54.70 96.43
CA TYR A 5 20.38 -55.73 95.41
C TYR A 5 19.99 -55.20 94.02
N ILE A 6 21.03 -55.07 93.21
CA ILE A 6 21.06 -54.87 91.77
C ILE A 6 20.38 -56.05 91.08
N PHE A 7 19.46 -55.81 90.14
CA PHE A 7 19.24 -56.74 89.02
C PHE A 7 18.88 -55.97 87.73
N PHE A 8 19.92 -55.85 86.89
CA PHE A 8 19.89 -55.88 85.43
C PHE A 8 19.09 -54.81 84.66
N PHE A 9 19.84 -53.77 84.29
CA PHE A 9 19.95 -53.32 82.91
C PHE A 9 19.75 -54.49 81.92
N TYR A 10 18.59 -54.53 81.25
CA TYR A 10 18.55 -54.95 79.86
C TYR A 10 18.42 -53.69 79.00
N LYS A 11 19.58 -53.05 78.85
CA LYS A 11 19.90 -52.26 77.66
C LYS A 11 19.86 -53.23 76.49
N ILE A 12 18.66 -53.47 75.96
CA ILE A 12 18.52 -54.02 74.61
C ILE A 12 18.86 -52.84 73.67
N GLU A 13 20.16 -52.66 73.44
CA GLU A 13 20.64 -52.13 72.17
C GLU A 13 20.19 -53.10 71.07
N THR A 14 18.94 -52.97 70.62
CA THR A 14 18.53 -53.43 69.28
C THR A 14 18.49 -52.21 68.39
N HIS A 15 19.55 -52.06 67.59
CA HIS A 15 19.72 -51.05 66.56
C HIS A 15 18.57 -51.07 65.53
N GLY A 16 17.51 -50.31 65.79
CA GLY A 16 16.44 -50.05 64.83
C GLY A 16 15.59 -48.86 65.25
N LYS A 17 15.45 -47.86 64.38
CA LYS A 17 14.46 -46.78 64.54
C LYS A 17 13.07 -47.39 64.69
N SER A 18 12.24 -46.84 65.58
CA SER A 18 10.84 -47.25 65.68
C SER A 18 10.06 -46.91 64.40
N ILE A 19 8.88 -47.51 64.23
CA ILE A 19 8.00 -47.27 63.07
C ILE A 19 7.62 -45.79 63.01
N SER A 20 7.21 -45.20 64.14
CA SER A 20 6.84 -43.78 64.22
C SER A 20 8.01 -42.90 63.80
N GLN A 21 9.19 -43.11 64.37
CA GLN A 21 10.39 -42.33 64.02
C GLN A 21 10.75 -42.44 62.54
N SER A 22 10.56 -43.60 61.93
CA SER A 22 10.80 -43.81 60.50
C SER A 22 9.74 -43.13 59.62
N ILE A 23 8.49 -43.06 60.08
CA ILE A 23 7.41 -42.32 59.40
C ILE A 23 7.65 -40.81 59.52
N ASP A 24 7.99 -40.31 60.71
CA ASP A 24 8.28 -38.89 60.96
C ASP A 24 9.46 -38.42 60.09
N GLU A 25 10.51 -39.25 60.01
CA GLU A 25 11.65 -38.98 59.13
C GLU A 25 11.23 -38.99 57.65
N TYR A 26 10.39 -39.94 57.22
CA TYR A 26 9.83 -39.97 55.87
C TYR A 26 9.02 -38.69 55.55
N GLU A 27 8.17 -38.22 56.47
CA GLU A 27 7.36 -37.02 56.29
C GLU A 27 8.25 -35.77 56.24
N THR A 28 9.25 -35.69 57.12
CA THR A 28 10.27 -34.62 57.10
C THR A 28 11.01 -34.58 55.76
N GLN A 29 11.38 -35.74 55.19
CA GLN A 29 12.03 -35.77 53.87
C GLN A 29 11.07 -35.32 52.75
N LEU A 30 9.77 -35.62 52.85
CA LEU A 30 8.78 -35.12 51.89
C LEU A 30 8.59 -33.60 51.98
N GLU A 31 8.50 -33.04 53.19
CA GLU A 31 8.39 -31.59 53.41
C GLU A 31 9.61 -30.84 52.85
N ASN A 32 10.80 -31.43 52.99
CA ASN A 32 12.04 -30.91 52.43
C ASN A 32 12.22 -31.14 50.91
N ASN A 33 11.19 -31.65 50.21
CA ASN A 33 11.24 -32.03 48.78
C ASN A 33 12.31 -33.08 48.43
N ASN A 34 12.82 -33.85 49.40
CA ASN A 34 13.77 -34.93 49.17
C ASN A 34 13.05 -36.27 48.91
N LEU A 35 12.55 -36.41 47.69
CA LEU A 35 11.82 -37.62 47.28
C LEU A 35 12.67 -38.88 47.28
N THR A 36 13.97 -38.80 46.98
CA THR A 36 14.87 -39.97 47.00
C THR A 36 15.06 -40.48 48.42
N GLY A 37 15.27 -39.57 49.38
CA GLY A 37 15.32 -39.89 50.80
C GLY A 37 14.01 -40.48 51.30
N ALA A 38 12.89 -39.81 51.03
CA ALA A 38 11.56 -40.28 51.40
C ALA A 38 11.25 -41.67 50.81
N ARG A 39 11.57 -41.88 49.52
CA ARG A 39 11.40 -43.16 48.82
C ARG A 39 12.20 -44.27 49.48
N LYS A 40 13.47 -44.01 49.81
CA LYS A 40 14.35 -44.99 50.45
C LYS A 40 13.76 -45.42 51.80
N ILE A 41 13.40 -44.45 52.64
CA ILE A 41 12.85 -44.70 53.98
C ILE A 41 11.55 -45.51 53.90
N ILE A 42 10.57 -45.08 53.09
CA ILE A 42 9.25 -45.75 53.05
C ILE A 42 9.31 -47.14 52.42
N VAL A 43 10.18 -47.35 51.41
CA VAL A 43 10.39 -48.66 50.79
C VAL A 43 11.08 -49.62 51.75
N ASP A 44 12.10 -49.15 52.49
CA ASP A 44 12.80 -49.98 53.47
C ASP A 44 11.89 -50.32 54.66
N LEU A 45 11.06 -49.36 55.10
CA LEU A 45 10.05 -49.59 56.14
C LEU A 45 9.02 -50.63 55.69
N TYR A 46 8.49 -50.50 54.46
CA TYR A 46 7.55 -51.46 53.89
C TYR A 46 8.17 -52.86 53.75
N LYS A 47 9.43 -52.97 53.30
CA LYS A 47 10.12 -54.27 53.20
C LYS A 47 10.24 -54.98 54.54
N LYS A 48 10.52 -54.24 55.62
CA LYS A 48 10.65 -54.76 56.99
C LYS A 48 9.31 -55.11 57.62
N GLN A 49 8.23 -54.42 57.25
CA GLN A 49 6.92 -54.53 57.91
C GLN A 49 5.76 -54.59 56.92
N LYS A 50 5.75 -55.63 56.08
CA LYS A 50 4.75 -55.79 55.01
C LYS A 50 3.32 -55.99 55.51
N ASP A 51 3.16 -56.51 56.73
CA ASP A 51 1.86 -56.84 57.31
C ASP A 51 1.32 -55.71 58.21
N ASN A 52 2.09 -54.65 58.43
CA ASN A 52 1.65 -53.51 59.24
C ASN A 52 0.74 -52.59 58.42
N ASN A 53 -0.55 -52.52 58.77
CA ASN A 53 -1.56 -51.73 58.07
C ASN A 53 -1.20 -50.23 57.91
N LEU A 54 -0.56 -49.61 58.92
CA LEU A 54 -0.16 -48.20 58.84
C LEU A 54 0.95 -48.02 57.80
N VAL A 55 1.95 -48.91 57.81
CA VAL A 55 3.07 -48.87 56.86
C VAL A 55 2.58 -49.13 55.44
N VAL A 56 1.70 -50.11 55.25
CA VAL A 56 1.04 -50.38 53.96
C VAL A 56 0.30 -49.14 53.49
N LYS A 57 -0.53 -48.52 54.34
CA LYS A 57 -1.28 -47.30 53.98
C LYS A 57 -0.35 -46.15 53.56
N LYS A 58 0.67 -45.83 54.36
CA LYS A 58 1.63 -44.76 54.06
C LYS A 58 2.42 -45.04 52.78
N TYR A 59 2.78 -46.29 52.53
CA TYR A 59 3.45 -46.69 51.31
C TYR A 59 2.52 -46.59 50.08
N THR A 60 1.26 -47.02 50.20
CA THR A 60 0.23 -46.83 49.16
C THR A 60 0.05 -45.35 48.85
N ASP A 61 -0.14 -44.50 49.86
CA ASP A 61 -0.29 -43.04 49.70
C ASP A 61 0.93 -42.44 49.00
N PHE A 62 2.14 -42.91 49.33
CA PHE A 62 3.36 -42.49 48.66
C PHE A 62 3.36 -42.87 47.17
N LEU A 63 3.01 -44.11 46.84
CA LEU A 63 2.95 -44.59 45.45
C LEU A 63 1.92 -43.80 44.63
N ILE A 64 0.76 -43.49 45.23
CA ILE A 64 -0.26 -42.63 44.60
C ILE A 64 0.31 -41.22 44.35
N LYS A 65 0.95 -40.60 45.36
CA LYS A 65 1.53 -39.25 45.23
C LYS A 65 2.52 -39.13 44.06
N ILE A 66 3.32 -40.16 43.83
CA ILE A 66 4.32 -40.19 42.73
C ILE A 66 3.78 -40.77 41.41
N GLY A 67 2.53 -41.21 41.37
CA GLY A 67 1.87 -41.76 40.17
C GLY A 67 2.27 -43.19 39.82
N GLU A 68 2.74 -44.00 40.78
CA GLU A 68 3.06 -45.42 40.58
C GLU A 68 1.84 -46.33 40.88
N PHE A 69 0.69 -46.05 40.26
CA PHE A 69 -0.60 -46.71 40.55
C PHE A 69 -0.56 -48.23 40.35
N LYS A 70 0.06 -48.71 39.27
CA LYS A 70 0.21 -50.15 39.00
C LYS A 70 0.95 -50.89 40.13
N LYS A 71 1.93 -50.25 40.77
CA LYS A 71 2.61 -50.83 41.94
C LYS A 71 1.77 -50.71 43.20
N ALA A 72 0.98 -49.65 43.35
CA ALA A 72 0.05 -49.52 44.46
C ALA A 72 -0.99 -50.65 44.44
N LEU A 73 -1.52 -51.00 43.26
CA LEU A 73 -2.52 -52.07 43.10
C LEU A 73 -2.02 -53.48 43.48
N THR A 74 -0.70 -53.72 43.46
CA THR A 74 -0.12 -55.03 43.82
C THR A 74 0.12 -55.22 45.31
N LEU A 75 -0.11 -54.19 46.14
CA LEU A 75 0.10 -54.29 47.58
C LEU A 75 -0.95 -55.20 48.24
N LYS A 76 -0.49 -55.95 49.25
CA LYS A 76 -1.37 -56.80 50.08
C LYS A 76 -2.19 -55.92 51.04
N ASN A 77 -3.31 -56.44 51.52
CA ASN A 77 -4.19 -55.79 52.51
C ASN A 77 -4.87 -54.49 52.06
N LEU A 78 -5.00 -54.27 50.74
CA LEU A 78 -5.85 -53.22 50.19
C LEU A 78 -7.30 -53.70 50.07
N ASP A 79 -8.24 -52.92 50.61
CA ASP A 79 -9.67 -53.18 50.46
C ASP A 79 -10.15 -52.90 49.01
N GLN A 80 -11.34 -53.41 48.67
CA GLN A 80 -11.89 -53.28 47.30
C GLN A 80 -12.16 -51.81 46.92
N LYS A 81 -12.48 -50.96 47.91
CA LYS A 81 -12.75 -49.53 47.70
C LYS A 81 -11.46 -48.76 47.39
N GLN A 82 -10.38 -49.04 48.10
CA GLN A 82 -9.05 -48.48 47.88
C GLN A 82 -8.52 -48.87 46.51
N LYS A 83 -8.68 -50.13 46.11
CA LYS A 83 -8.32 -50.57 44.75
C LYS A 83 -9.13 -49.84 43.68
N GLY A 84 -10.44 -49.65 43.89
CA GLY A 84 -11.29 -48.88 42.98
C GLY A 84 -10.84 -47.43 42.82
N ILE A 85 -10.47 -46.76 43.92
CA ILE A 85 -9.93 -45.38 43.89
C ILE A 85 -8.61 -45.32 43.11
N ILE A 86 -7.70 -46.27 43.34
CA ILE A 86 -6.41 -46.29 42.66
C ILE A 86 -6.60 -46.55 41.16
N GLN A 87 -7.52 -47.43 40.78
CA GLN A 87 -7.84 -47.71 39.37
C GLN A 87 -8.42 -46.46 38.67
N ASP A 88 -9.39 -45.79 39.29
CA ASP A 88 -9.95 -44.54 38.77
C ASP A 88 -8.87 -43.45 38.57
N LEU A 89 -7.91 -43.35 39.50
CA LEU A 89 -6.78 -42.45 39.36
C LEU A 89 -5.82 -42.85 38.23
N ASP A 90 -5.55 -44.14 38.03
CA ASP A 90 -4.73 -44.64 36.91
C ASP A 90 -5.39 -44.33 35.57
N ASP A 91 -6.70 -44.62 35.44
CA ASP A 91 -7.49 -44.34 34.24
C ASP A 91 -7.51 -42.83 33.93
N LYS A 92 -7.70 -41.98 34.95
CA LYS A 92 -7.64 -40.52 34.79
C LYS A 92 -6.25 -40.03 34.41
N TYR A 93 -5.20 -40.71 34.88
CA TYR A 93 -3.80 -40.34 34.63
C TYR A 93 -3.38 -40.56 33.16
N GLU A 94 -4.09 -41.40 32.40
CA GLU A 94 -3.89 -41.51 30.96
C GLU A 94 -4.15 -40.18 30.23
N ASN A 95 -5.07 -39.36 30.76
CA ASN A 95 -5.37 -38.03 30.24
C ASN A 95 -5.24 -36.95 31.33
N VAL A 96 -3.99 -36.68 31.72
CA VAL A 96 -3.65 -35.68 32.74
C VAL A 96 -4.25 -34.31 32.44
N ALA A 97 -4.28 -33.87 31.18
CA ALA A 97 -4.77 -32.54 30.84
C ALA A 97 -6.25 -32.35 31.18
N ARG A 98 -7.09 -33.36 30.90
CA ARG A 98 -8.53 -33.30 31.20
C ARG A 98 -8.82 -33.40 32.69
N ASN A 99 -8.01 -34.16 33.44
CA ASN A 99 -8.22 -34.47 34.85
C ASN A 99 -7.24 -33.72 35.77
N PHE A 100 -6.64 -32.62 35.29
CA PHE A 100 -5.49 -32.01 35.95
C PHE A 100 -5.79 -31.57 37.38
N THR A 101 -6.91 -30.90 37.64
CA THR A 101 -7.24 -30.36 38.97
C THR A 101 -7.28 -31.46 40.03
N GLU A 102 -7.97 -32.57 39.74
CA GLU A 102 -8.06 -33.70 40.66
C GLU A 102 -6.69 -34.38 40.83
N LEU A 103 -6.03 -34.70 39.73
CA LEU A 103 -4.71 -35.35 39.77
C LEU A 103 -3.64 -34.49 40.44
N PHE A 104 -3.70 -33.18 40.31
CA PHE A 104 -2.77 -32.27 40.97
C PHE A 104 -2.98 -32.27 42.49
N THR A 105 -4.22 -32.39 42.97
CA THR A 105 -4.49 -32.50 44.41
C THR A 105 -4.10 -33.86 45.00
N LYS A 106 -4.32 -34.95 44.26
CA LYS A 106 -4.09 -36.32 44.74
C LYS A 106 -2.68 -36.84 44.48
N CYS A 107 -2.10 -36.47 43.35
CA CYS A 107 -0.84 -36.99 42.82
C CYS A 107 0.13 -35.85 42.44
N PRO A 108 0.42 -34.90 43.34
CA PRO A 108 1.18 -33.68 43.01
C PRO A 108 2.64 -33.95 42.60
N LEU A 109 3.18 -35.11 42.96
CA LEU A 109 4.57 -35.46 42.67
C LEU A 109 4.72 -36.28 41.39
N ALA A 110 3.62 -36.73 40.79
CA ALA A 110 3.64 -37.56 39.60
C ALA A 110 4.21 -36.82 38.37
N LEU A 111 5.10 -37.49 37.63
CA LEU A 111 5.88 -36.87 36.55
C LEU A 111 5.01 -36.14 35.53
N ASN A 112 3.96 -36.79 35.01
CA ASN A 112 3.14 -36.20 33.94
C ASN A 112 2.29 -35.03 34.46
N VAL A 113 1.84 -35.08 35.72
CA VAL A 113 1.14 -33.97 36.39
C VAL A 113 2.08 -32.78 36.56
N ARG A 114 3.32 -33.01 37.00
CA ARG A 114 4.33 -31.94 37.11
C ARG A 114 4.70 -31.35 35.77
N ILE A 115 4.94 -32.19 34.76
CA ILE A 115 5.19 -31.76 33.37
C ILE A 115 4.03 -30.88 32.89
N HIS A 116 2.78 -31.29 33.10
CA HIS A 116 1.62 -30.51 32.69
C HIS A 116 1.57 -29.15 33.41
N LYS A 117 1.80 -29.12 34.72
CA LYS A 117 1.86 -27.85 35.47
C LYS A 117 2.96 -26.91 34.94
N ILE A 118 4.14 -27.42 34.64
CA ILE A 118 5.24 -26.62 34.05
C ILE A 118 4.81 -26.02 32.71
N LYS A 119 4.19 -26.83 31.84
CA LYS A 119 3.69 -26.36 30.54
C LYS A 119 2.67 -25.22 30.68
N LEU A 120 1.75 -25.34 31.65
CA LEU A 120 0.78 -24.28 31.96
C LEU A 120 1.49 -23.00 32.40
N LEU A 121 2.44 -23.11 33.34
CA LEU A 121 3.20 -21.95 33.83
C LEU A 121 3.98 -21.23 32.72
N ILE A 122 4.58 -21.98 31.77
CA ILE A 122 5.23 -21.41 30.60
C ILE A 122 4.21 -20.69 29.70
N LYS A 123 3.04 -21.30 29.45
CA LYS A 123 1.98 -20.73 28.60
C LYS A 123 1.39 -19.45 29.20
N GLU A 124 1.23 -19.40 30.51
CA GLU A 124 0.78 -18.25 31.29
C GLU A 124 1.85 -17.17 31.47
N ASN A 125 3.07 -17.40 30.93
CA ASN A 125 4.23 -16.52 31.09
C ASN A 125 4.65 -16.27 32.56
N ASN A 126 4.32 -17.19 33.48
CA ASN A 126 4.72 -17.11 34.88
C ASN A 126 6.07 -17.79 35.10
N LEU A 127 7.13 -17.16 34.55
CA LEU A 127 8.46 -17.76 34.46
C LEU A 127 9.17 -17.90 35.82
N GLU A 128 8.88 -17.04 36.79
CA GLU A 128 9.49 -17.11 38.13
C GLU A 128 9.03 -18.35 38.91
N VAL A 129 7.72 -18.57 38.98
CA VAL A 129 7.16 -19.77 39.63
C VAL A 129 7.53 -21.03 38.84
N CYS A 130 7.59 -20.92 37.51
CA CYS A 130 8.03 -21.99 36.62
C CYS A 130 9.45 -22.46 36.97
N ASP A 131 10.40 -21.55 37.14
CA ASP A 131 11.79 -21.89 37.45
C ASP A 131 11.92 -22.73 38.73
N LYS A 132 11.26 -22.28 39.81
CA LYS A 132 11.21 -23.01 41.08
C LYS A 132 10.61 -24.40 40.89
N TYR A 133 9.52 -24.51 40.15
CA TYR A 133 8.81 -25.77 39.97
C TYR A 133 9.58 -26.76 39.07
N ILE A 134 10.27 -26.27 38.02
CA ILE A 134 11.16 -27.09 37.20
C ILE A 134 12.33 -27.58 38.05
N SER A 135 12.99 -26.72 38.83
CA SER A 135 14.12 -27.11 39.69
C SER A 135 13.74 -28.20 40.68
N GLN A 136 12.58 -28.05 41.32
CA GLN A 136 12.03 -29.10 42.16
C GLN A 136 11.84 -30.39 41.35
N THR A 137 11.21 -30.33 40.18
CA THR A 137 10.94 -31.51 39.33
C THR A 137 12.20 -32.21 38.86
N GLU A 138 13.26 -31.47 38.49
CA GLU A 138 14.57 -32.01 38.12
C GLU A 138 15.23 -32.73 39.30
N ALA A 139 15.10 -32.20 40.51
CA ALA A 139 15.58 -32.87 41.72
C ALA A 139 14.85 -34.20 41.97
N LEU A 140 13.54 -34.28 41.65
CA LEU A 140 12.75 -35.52 41.76
C LEU A 140 13.09 -36.53 40.67
N TYR A 141 13.32 -36.05 39.45
CA TYR A 141 13.47 -36.87 38.25
C TYR A 141 14.79 -36.56 37.56
N GLN A 142 15.88 -36.88 38.26
CA GLN A 142 17.24 -36.69 37.76
C GLN A 142 17.40 -37.38 36.40
N SER A 143 18.06 -36.69 35.47
CA SER A 143 18.32 -37.18 34.11
C SER A 143 17.09 -37.49 33.26
N ASN A 144 15.90 -36.96 33.59
CA ASN A 144 14.73 -37.14 32.74
C ASN A 144 14.73 -36.15 31.56
N ASP A 145 14.86 -36.67 30.34
CA ASP A 145 14.93 -35.85 29.11
C ASP A 145 13.70 -34.97 28.89
N LYS A 146 12.50 -35.40 29.33
CA LYS A 146 11.29 -34.57 29.19
C LYS A 146 11.36 -33.33 30.08
N VAL A 147 11.89 -33.47 31.29
CA VAL A 147 12.06 -32.36 32.24
C VAL A 147 13.17 -31.43 31.74
N LYS A 148 14.30 -31.98 31.29
CA LYS A 148 15.39 -31.20 30.67
C LYS A 148 14.92 -30.44 29.42
N ASN A 149 14.07 -31.06 28.59
CA ASN A 149 13.47 -30.38 27.44
C ASN A 149 12.60 -29.19 27.86
N LEU A 150 11.81 -29.32 28.93
CA LEU A 150 11.04 -28.19 29.47
C LEU A 150 11.94 -27.10 30.03
N ARG A 151 13.07 -27.45 30.65
CA ARG A 151 14.09 -26.49 31.07
C ARG A 151 14.70 -25.74 29.87
N ALA A 152 14.98 -26.44 28.78
CA ALA A 152 15.44 -25.82 27.54
C ALA A 152 14.38 -24.85 26.97
N ILE A 153 13.11 -25.27 26.93
CA ILE A 153 12.00 -24.39 26.49
C ILE A 153 11.87 -23.18 27.42
N TYR A 154 11.99 -23.35 28.74
CA TYR A 154 11.99 -22.24 29.68
C TYR A 154 13.10 -21.22 29.37
N PHE A 155 14.33 -21.67 29.11
CA PHE A 155 15.41 -20.76 28.72
C PHE A 155 15.16 -20.10 27.36
N ALA A 156 14.52 -20.80 26.42
CA ALA A 156 14.12 -20.23 25.13
C ALA A 156 13.10 -19.11 25.30
N TYR A 157 12.14 -19.27 26.22
CA TYR A 157 11.16 -18.23 26.56
C TYR A 157 11.81 -17.00 27.21
N LYS A 158 12.97 -17.17 27.86
CA LYS A 158 13.80 -16.07 28.37
C LYS A 158 14.79 -15.52 27.33
N MET A 159 14.71 -15.94 26.07
CA MET A 159 15.68 -15.59 25.01
C MET A 159 17.13 -15.90 25.40
N ASN A 160 17.37 -16.93 26.24
CA ASN A 160 18.70 -17.33 26.68
C ASN A 160 19.22 -18.47 25.80
N HIS A 161 19.69 -18.13 24.60
CA HIS A 161 20.19 -19.11 23.62
C HIS A 161 21.40 -19.90 24.15
N HIS A 162 22.30 -19.25 24.90
CA HIS A 162 23.47 -19.87 25.52
C HIS A 162 23.12 -21.04 26.44
N LYS A 163 22.05 -20.94 27.22
CA LYS A 163 21.60 -22.06 28.08
C LYS A 163 20.68 -23.03 27.36
N THR A 164 19.90 -22.55 26.39
CA THR A 164 18.94 -23.37 25.64
C THR A 164 19.65 -24.40 24.76
N ILE A 165 20.62 -23.97 23.96
CA ILE A 165 21.25 -24.79 22.93
C ILE A 165 21.97 -26.02 23.52
N PRO A 166 22.85 -25.88 24.54
CA PRO A 166 23.53 -27.04 25.14
C PRO A 166 22.56 -28.10 25.66
N LEU A 167 21.47 -27.67 26.34
CA LEU A 167 20.46 -28.60 26.85
C LEU A 167 19.74 -29.34 25.72
N LEU A 168 19.44 -28.67 24.59
CA LEU A 168 18.82 -29.32 23.43
C LEU A 168 19.74 -30.37 22.79
N PHE A 169 21.05 -30.11 22.74
CA PHE A 169 22.03 -31.09 22.27
C PHE A 169 22.19 -32.25 23.25
N GLU A 170 22.21 -31.98 24.55
CA GLU A 170 22.33 -32.99 25.60
C GLU A 170 21.20 -34.04 25.51
N ILE A 171 19.96 -33.61 25.27
CA ILE A 171 18.80 -34.49 25.12
C ILE A 171 18.62 -35.05 23.70
N ASN A 172 19.57 -34.82 22.78
CA ASN A 172 19.48 -35.19 21.37
C ASN A 172 18.18 -34.72 20.68
N SER A 173 17.75 -33.48 20.96
CA SER A 173 16.53 -32.93 20.36
C SER A 173 16.67 -32.78 18.86
N ASN A 174 15.65 -33.24 18.11
CA ASN A 174 15.56 -33.05 16.66
C ASN A 174 15.59 -31.57 16.23
N PHE A 175 15.28 -30.65 17.14
CA PHE A 175 15.28 -29.21 16.88
C PHE A 175 16.59 -28.51 17.27
N ALA A 176 17.58 -29.19 17.87
CA ALA A 176 18.77 -28.56 18.43
C ALA A 176 19.57 -27.74 17.39
N LYS A 177 19.90 -28.35 16.25
CA LYS A 177 20.62 -27.68 15.15
C LYS A 177 19.81 -26.54 14.55
N THR A 178 18.53 -26.79 14.29
CA THR A 178 17.62 -25.80 13.72
C THR A 178 17.45 -24.58 14.61
N TYR A 179 17.22 -24.79 15.91
CA TYR A 179 17.06 -23.71 16.87
C TYR A 179 18.33 -22.86 16.95
N LYS A 180 19.50 -23.50 17.05
CA LYS A 180 20.80 -22.80 17.03
C LYS A 180 20.96 -21.93 15.78
N ASN A 181 20.68 -22.48 14.60
CA ASN A 181 20.84 -21.75 13.35
C ASN A 181 19.89 -20.56 13.30
N LEU A 182 18.61 -20.75 13.61
CA LEU A 182 17.61 -19.68 13.57
C LEU A 182 17.86 -18.60 14.62
N SER A 183 18.29 -18.96 15.83
CA SER A 183 18.65 -17.97 16.85
C SER A 183 19.87 -17.14 16.44
N ASN A 184 20.88 -17.79 15.84
CA ASN A 184 22.05 -17.07 15.34
C ASN A 184 21.67 -16.13 14.19
N THR A 185 20.86 -16.60 13.22
CA THR A 185 20.36 -15.73 12.14
C THR A 185 19.59 -14.53 12.68
N TYR A 186 18.77 -14.73 13.72
CA TYR A 186 18.10 -13.63 14.40
C TYR A 186 19.08 -12.65 15.03
N ASP A 187 20.05 -13.14 15.81
CA ASP A 187 21.07 -12.30 16.45
C ASP A 187 21.93 -11.54 15.43
N ASP A 188 22.23 -12.15 14.28
CA ASP A 188 23.03 -11.54 13.22
C ASP A 188 22.23 -10.44 12.50
N LEU A 189 21.01 -10.74 12.05
CA LEU A 189 20.16 -9.78 11.33
C LEU A 189 19.73 -8.60 12.21
N THR A 190 19.52 -8.81 13.51
CA THR A 190 19.12 -7.72 14.43
C THR A 190 20.27 -6.78 14.81
N LYS A 191 21.53 -7.21 14.60
CA LYS A 191 22.73 -6.38 14.84
C LYS A 191 23.21 -5.64 13.61
N GLN A 192 22.77 -6.03 12.43
CA GLN A 192 23.10 -5.32 11.19
C GLN A 192 22.48 -3.92 11.20
N GLU A 193 23.22 -2.94 10.68
CA GLU A 193 22.72 -1.57 10.52
C GLU A 193 21.71 -1.49 9.36
N ASP A 194 22.02 -2.18 8.26
CA ASP A 194 21.19 -2.22 7.06
C ASP A 194 20.09 -3.28 7.19
N PHE A 195 18.85 -2.88 6.91
CA PHE A 195 17.73 -3.80 6.90
C PHE A 195 17.63 -4.55 5.56
N ASN A 196 17.61 -5.88 5.63
CA ASN A 196 17.35 -6.73 4.47
C ASN A 196 15.97 -7.39 4.60
N TYR A 197 14.99 -6.84 3.89
CA TYR A 197 13.60 -7.33 3.91
C TYR A 197 13.50 -8.83 3.58
N HIS A 198 14.19 -9.28 2.54
CA HIS A 198 14.06 -10.65 2.04
C HIS A 198 14.65 -11.69 3.01
N GLU A 199 15.80 -11.38 3.62
CA GLU A 199 16.42 -12.25 4.63
C GLU A 199 15.62 -12.29 5.92
N CYS A 200 15.14 -11.14 6.40
CA CYS A 200 14.30 -11.08 7.59
C CYS A 200 12.98 -11.84 7.39
N LYS A 201 12.36 -11.69 6.21
CA LYS A 201 11.17 -12.44 5.84
C LYS A 201 11.43 -13.95 5.84
N LYS A 202 12.50 -14.40 5.18
CA LYS A 202 12.91 -15.82 5.14
C LYS A 202 13.13 -16.39 6.54
N MET A 203 13.76 -15.62 7.44
CA MET A 203 13.94 -16.00 8.83
C MET A 203 12.59 -16.18 9.53
N VAL A 204 11.70 -15.20 9.46
CA VAL A 204 10.36 -15.26 10.07
C VAL A 204 9.55 -16.44 9.55
N ASP A 205 9.53 -16.66 8.23
CA ASP A 205 8.81 -17.76 7.60
C ASP A 205 9.36 -19.12 8.06
N SER A 206 10.69 -19.24 8.17
CA SER A 206 11.37 -20.44 8.66
C SER A 206 11.00 -20.72 10.11
N ILE A 207 11.10 -19.72 10.99
CA ILE A 207 10.73 -19.86 12.40
C ILE A 207 9.25 -20.23 12.54
N THR A 208 8.37 -19.63 11.73
CA THR A 208 6.94 -19.93 11.70
C THR A 208 6.67 -21.40 11.36
N MET A 209 7.35 -21.93 10.35
CA MET A 209 7.25 -23.33 9.94
C MET A 209 7.64 -24.29 11.07
N PHE A 210 8.75 -24.02 11.77
CA PHE A 210 9.19 -24.86 12.88
C PHE A 210 8.34 -24.68 14.14
N HIS A 211 7.83 -23.48 14.40
CA HIS A 211 6.91 -23.21 15.49
C HIS A 211 5.66 -24.09 15.39
N ARG A 212 5.07 -24.23 14.19
CA ARG A 212 3.89 -25.08 13.93
C ARG A 212 4.15 -26.58 14.09
N ARG A 213 5.40 -27.02 13.91
CA ARG A 213 5.80 -28.43 14.03
C ARG A 213 6.24 -28.81 15.45
N ALA A 214 6.65 -27.84 16.25
CA ALA A 214 7.04 -28.06 17.63
C ALA A 214 5.80 -28.30 18.51
N GLY A 215 5.92 -29.18 19.50
CA GLY A 215 4.82 -29.43 20.45
C GLY A 215 4.57 -28.26 21.38
N GLU A 216 3.41 -28.24 22.06
CA GLU A 216 3.09 -27.20 23.04
C GLU A 216 3.73 -27.47 24.42
N PRO A 217 4.34 -26.44 25.06
CA PRO A 217 4.63 -25.10 24.54
C PRO A 217 5.78 -25.12 23.52
N SER A 218 5.61 -24.37 22.43
CA SER A 218 6.59 -24.37 21.32
C SER A 218 7.89 -23.68 21.72
N LEU A 219 9.02 -24.38 21.49
CA LEU A 219 10.39 -23.88 21.67
C LEU A 219 10.64 -22.57 20.91
N PHE A 220 9.99 -22.39 19.77
CA PHE A 220 10.21 -21.26 18.86
C PHE A 220 9.29 -20.07 19.12
N LYS A 221 8.33 -20.16 20.06
CA LYS A 221 7.27 -19.15 20.23
C LYS A 221 7.83 -17.74 20.48
N VAL A 222 8.69 -17.58 21.49
CA VAL A 222 9.21 -16.26 21.86
C VAL A 222 10.17 -15.73 20.80
N LEU A 223 11.03 -16.58 20.24
CA LEU A 223 11.89 -16.20 19.11
C LEU A 223 11.06 -15.72 17.90
N LEU A 224 9.93 -16.37 17.61
CA LEU A 224 9.02 -15.96 16.55
C LEU A 224 8.39 -14.60 16.84
N ILE A 225 7.89 -14.38 18.06
CA ILE A 225 7.30 -13.10 18.48
C ILE A 225 8.33 -11.98 18.32
N GLN A 226 9.55 -12.17 18.82
CA GLN A 226 10.62 -11.17 18.72
C GLN A 226 11.04 -10.91 17.26
N SER A 227 11.11 -11.97 16.45
CA SER A 227 11.41 -11.85 15.01
C SER A 227 10.31 -11.10 14.26
N LEU A 228 9.04 -11.34 14.58
CA LEU A 228 7.90 -10.65 13.98
C LEU A 228 7.86 -9.18 14.35
N ILE A 229 8.12 -8.84 15.62
CA ILE A 229 8.20 -7.46 16.09
C ILE A 229 9.30 -6.73 15.31
N PHE A 230 10.52 -7.27 15.31
CA PHE A 230 11.66 -6.67 14.62
C PHE A 230 11.39 -6.49 13.12
N PHE A 231 10.99 -7.56 12.44
CA PHE A 231 10.71 -7.53 11.00
C PHE A 231 9.59 -6.53 10.66
N SER A 232 8.50 -6.52 11.43
CA SER A 232 7.37 -5.61 11.16
C SER A 232 7.75 -4.16 11.40
N GLN A 233 8.54 -3.87 12.45
CA GLN A 233 8.99 -2.51 12.73
C GLN A 233 9.85 -1.97 11.57
N LYS A 234 10.84 -2.75 11.14
CA LYS A 234 11.77 -2.35 10.07
C LYS A 234 11.10 -2.27 8.70
N ALA A 235 10.30 -3.26 8.34
CA ALA A 235 9.54 -3.22 7.09
C ALA A 235 8.62 -1.98 7.01
N LEU A 236 7.97 -1.59 8.12
CA LEU A 236 7.13 -0.40 8.17
C LEU A 236 7.92 0.93 8.15
N GLU A 237 9.22 0.93 8.43
CA GLU A 237 10.10 2.09 8.22
C GLU A 237 10.39 2.29 6.73
N GLU A 238 10.49 1.20 5.97
CA GLU A 238 10.69 1.22 4.51
C GLU A 238 9.37 1.28 3.70
N ASN A 239 8.23 1.43 4.37
CA ASN A 239 6.88 1.43 3.76
C ASN A 239 6.51 0.11 3.05
N GLU A 240 7.07 -1.01 3.52
CA GLU A 240 6.72 -2.34 3.03
C GLU A 240 5.43 -2.86 3.66
N SER A 241 4.70 -3.69 2.89
CA SER A 241 3.46 -4.34 3.34
C SER A 241 3.77 -5.54 4.23
N VAL A 242 3.19 -5.54 5.44
CA VAL A 242 3.41 -6.57 6.49
C VAL A 242 2.15 -6.84 7.33
N SER A 243 0.95 -6.52 6.82
CA SER A 243 -0.32 -6.81 7.51
C SER A 243 -0.48 -8.28 7.90
N TYR A 244 -0.11 -9.20 7.02
CA TYR A 244 -0.12 -10.65 7.29
C TYR A 244 0.72 -11.04 8.52
N TYR A 245 1.94 -10.50 8.61
CA TYR A 245 2.87 -10.82 9.70
C TYR A 245 2.46 -10.17 11.03
N THR A 246 2.02 -8.92 10.98
CA THR A 246 1.49 -8.22 12.16
C THR A 246 0.20 -8.87 12.68
N LYS A 247 -0.63 -9.42 11.80
CA LYS A 247 -1.80 -10.21 12.20
C LYS A 247 -1.40 -11.52 12.89
N MET A 248 -0.42 -12.23 12.34
CA MET A 248 0.13 -13.44 12.96
C MET A 248 0.74 -13.14 14.34
N LEU A 249 1.38 -11.98 14.51
CA LEU A 249 1.89 -11.53 15.81
C LEU A 249 0.76 -11.36 16.83
N ILE A 250 -0.37 -10.74 16.46
CA ILE A 250 -1.55 -10.62 17.33
C ILE A 250 -2.07 -11.99 17.75
N ASP A 251 -2.13 -12.95 16.83
CA ASP A 251 -2.66 -14.28 17.12
C ASP A 251 -1.74 -15.08 18.07
N LEU A 252 -0.44 -14.77 18.09
CA LEU A 252 0.55 -15.38 19.01
C LEU A 252 0.58 -14.71 20.39
N ASP A 253 0.47 -13.38 20.41
CA ASP A 253 0.55 -12.54 21.59
C ASP A 253 -0.13 -11.17 21.34
N GLU A 254 -1.40 -11.04 21.77
CA GLU A 254 -2.21 -9.83 21.62
C GLU A 254 -1.78 -8.75 22.62
N THR A 255 -0.65 -8.11 22.33
CA THR A 255 -0.13 -6.95 23.07
C THR A 255 -0.54 -5.63 22.42
N ASP A 256 -0.54 -4.54 23.18
CA ASP A 256 -0.81 -3.21 22.62
C ASP A 256 0.21 -2.83 21.53
N LEU A 257 1.46 -3.28 21.65
CA LEU A 257 2.49 -3.12 20.62
C LEU A 257 2.13 -3.87 19.33
N ALA A 258 1.69 -5.13 19.43
CA ALA A 258 1.26 -5.92 18.28
C ALA A 258 0.06 -5.28 17.56
N LEU A 259 -0.93 -4.83 18.34
CA LEU A 259 -2.09 -4.09 17.83
C LEU A 259 -1.67 -2.79 17.14
N TYR A 260 -0.77 -2.02 17.75
CA TYR A 260 -0.23 -0.79 17.19
C TYR A 260 0.49 -1.02 15.85
N LEU A 261 1.38 -2.02 15.78
CA LEU A 261 2.09 -2.37 14.55
C LEU A 261 1.12 -2.80 13.45
N HIS A 262 0.08 -3.55 13.80
CA HIS A 262 -0.95 -3.96 12.85
C HIS A 262 -1.80 -2.79 12.33
N ILE A 263 -2.15 -1.83 13.19
CA ILE A 263 -2.83 -0.61 12.74
C ILE A 263 -1.92 0.22 11.82
N LYS A 264 -0.62 0.31 12.15
CA LYS A 264 0.36 0.99 11.30
C LYS A 264 0.50 0.32 9.93
N SER A 265 0.47 -1.01 9.84
CA SER A 265 0.50 -1.75 8.57
C SER A 265 -0.80 -1.59 7.77
N LEU A 266 -1.97 -1.78 8.38
CA LEU A 266 -3.26 -1.60 7.71
C LEU A 266 -3.43 -0.18 7.14
N THR A 267 -2.99 0.82 7.88
CA THR A 267 -3.04 2.22 7.40
C THR A 267 -2.05 2.50 6.27
N ALA A 268 -0.92 1.80 6.20
CA ALA A 268 0.00 1.88 5.07
C ALA A 268 -0.56 1.17 3.82
N GLU A 269 -1.33 0.10 4.01
CA GLU A 269 -2.00 -0.69 2.97
C GLU A 269 -3.40 -0.15 2.59
N ASP A 270 -3.73 1.06 3.05
CA ASP A 270 -4.98 1.75 2.79
C ASP A 270 -6.28 1.11 3.34
N GLN A 271 -6.15 0.16 4.26
CA GLN A 271 -7.25 -0.55 4.92
C GLN A 271 -7.74 0.18 6.19
N ILE A 272 -8.21 1.42 6.03
CA ILE A 272 -8.50 2.33 7.14
C ILE A 272 -9.66 1.85 8.03
N GLU A 273 -10.73 1.31 7.45
CA GLU A 273 -11.89 0.84 8.22
C GLU A 273 -11.55 -0.34 9.13
N GLU A 274 -10.66 -1.22 8.67
CA GLU A 274 -10.20 -2.35 9.46
C GLU A 274 -9.28 -1.87 10.59
N ALA A 275 -8.38 -0.94 10.30
CA ALA A 275 -7.51 -0.32 11.31
C ALA A 275 -8.31 0.29 12.47
N GLU A 276 -9.43 0.97 12.21
CA GLU A 276 -10.29 1.57 13.24
C GLU A 276 -10.90 0.56 14.22
N LYS A 277 -11.16 -0.68 13.76
CA LYS A 277 -11.68 -1.74 14.63
C LYS A 277 -10.65 -2.14 15.67
N PHE A 278 -9.36 -2.15 15.32
CA PHE A 278 -8.28 -2.54 16.22
C PHE A 278 -7.92 -1.44 17.23
N VAL A 279 -8.07 -0.16 16.87
CA VAL A 279 -7.81 0.97 17.81
C VAL A 279 -8.60 0.83 19.11
N LYS A 280 -9.85 0.32 19.04
CA LYS A 280 -10.72 0.14 20.21
C LYS A 280 -10.19 -0.91 21.19
N LYS A 281 -9.33 -1.82 20.74
CA LYS A 281 -8.76 -2.90 21.55
C LYS A 281 -7.52 -2.47 22.33
N ILE A 282 -6.85 -1.39 21.91
CA ILE A 282 -5.64 -0.90 22.56
C ILE A 282 -5.97 -0.33 23.93
N LYS A 283 -5.23 -0.78 24.96
CA LYS A 283 -5.35 -0.29 26.33
C LYS A 283 -4.41 0.87 26.61
N ASN A 284 -3.19 0.84 26.10
CA ASN A 284 -2.21 1.91 26.24
C ASN A 284 -2.66 3.21 25.54
N ASP A 285 -2.80 4.29 26.30
CA ASP A 285 -3.32 5.57 25.80
C ASP A 285 -2.42 6.24 24.75
N ASP A 286 -1.10 6.07 24.83
CA ASP A 286 -0.17 6.66 23.88
C ASP A 286 -0.28 5.99 22.51
N TYR A 287 -0.24 4.66 22.47
CA TYR A 287 -0.43 3.92 21.21
C TYR A 287 -1.80 4.20 20.60
N LYS A 288 -2.84 4.27 21.43
CA LYS A 288 -4.20 4.58 21.01
C LYS A 288 -4.29 5.98 20.40
N ARG A 289 -3.72 6.99 21.06
CA ARG A 289 -3.67 8.39 20.57
C ARG A 289 -2.91 8.50 19.25
N VAL A 290 -1.71 7.92 19.15
CA VAL A 290 -0.90 7.95 17.93
C VAL A 290 -1.61 7.27 16.76
N SER A 291 -2.24 6.12 17.02
CA SER A 291 -3.00 5.37 16.02
C SER A 291 -4.20 6.15 15.50
N MET A 292 -4.98 6.77 16.40
CA MET A 292 -6.12 7.61 16.02
C MET A 292 -5.68 8.81 15.18
N LYS A 293 -4.63 9.52 15.62
CA LYS A 293 -4.10 10.67 14.88
C LYS A 293 -3.71 10.27 13.46
N ARG A 294 -2.96 9.18 13.30
CA ARG A 294 -2.56 8.66 11.98
C ARG A 294 -3.76 8.38 11.08
N ILE A 295 -4.81 7.76 11.60
CA ILE A 295 -6.03 7.47 10.84
C ILE A 295 -6.73 8.76 10.40
N VAL A 296 -6.86 9.73 11.30
CA VAL A 296 -7.47 11.04 11.00
C VAL A 296 -6.68 11.77 9.92
N ASP A 297 -5.36 11.87 10.08
CA ASP A 297 -4.47 12.55 9.11
C ASP A 297 -4.59 11.93 7.71
N ILE A 298 -4.66 10.59 7.61
CA ILE A 298 -4.86 9.89 6.32
C ILE A 298 -6.25 10.17 5.74
N LYS A 299 -7.30 10.15 6.56
CA LYS A 299 -8.67 10.44 6.10
C LYS A 299 -8.80 11.88 5.61
N GLU A 300 -8.19 12.85 6.29
CA GLU A 300 -8.18 14.25 5.88
C GLU A 300 -7.41 14.46 4.58
N LYS A 301 -6.25 13.81 4.43
CA LYS A 301 -5.48 13.83 3.19
C LYS A 301 -6.28 13.27 2.02
N LYS A 302 -6.95 12.13 2.20
CA LYS A 302 -7.83 11.54 1.18
C LYS A 302 -8.97 12.48 0.77
N LYS A 303 -9.65 13.10 1.74
CA LYS A 303 -10.71 14.09 1.45
C LYS A 303 -10.16 15.28 0.64
N SER A 304 -9.00 15.82 1.05
CA SER A 304 -8.34 16.92 0.34
C SER A 304 -7.97 16.54 -1.10
N ASP A 305 -7.42 15.35 -1.30
CA ASP A 305 -7.04 14.85 -2.63
C ASP A 305 -8.28 14.61 -3.51
N ASP A 306 -9.38 14.11 -2.95
CA ASP A 306 -10.65 13.93 -3.65
C ASP A 306 -11.30 15.28 -4.02
N GLU A 307 -11.21 16.28 -3.15
CA GLU A 307 -11.67 17.64 -3.44
C GLU A 307 -10.86 18.27 -4.57
N LYS A 308 -9.52 18.12 -4.57
CA LYS A 308 -8.66 18.59 -5.66
C LYS A 308 -8.98 17.90 -6.98
N LYS A 309 -9.23 16.59 -6.97
CA LYS A 309 -9.66 15.85 -8.16
C LYS A 309 -10.99 16.37 -8.70
N LYS A 310 -11.98 16.61 -7.83
CA LYS A 310 -13.28 17.19 -8.22
C LYS A 310 -13.13 18.59 -8.81
N GLN A 311 -12.34 19.46 -8.20
CA GLN A 311 -12.08 20.81 -8.71
C GLN A 311 -11.39 20.78 -10.08
N SER A 312 -10.36 19.95 -10.24
CA SER A 312 -9.67 19.76 -11.52
C SER A 312 -10.64 19.29 -12.62
N GLN A 313 -11.52 18.33 -12.30
CA GLN A 313 -12.51 17.82 -13.24
C GLN A 313 -13.55 18.90 -13.62
N GLN A 314 -14.01 19.70 -12.67
CA GLN A 314 -14.92 20.83 -12.95
C GLN A 314 -14.25 21.91 -13.81
N GLN A 315 -12.98 22.22 -13.54
CA GLN A 315 -12.21 23.19 -14.32
C GLN A 315 -12.01 22.73 -15.76
N TYR A 316 -11.69 21.45 -15.96
CA TYR A 316 -11.61 20.83 -17.28
C TYR A 316 -12.95 20.92 -18.04
N GLN A 317 -14.07 20.62 -17.38
CA GLN A 317 -15.41 20.74 -17.99
C GLN A 317 -15.74 22.19 -18.37
N GLN A 318 -15.43 23.17 -17.51
CA GLN A 318 -15.63 24.59 -17.82
C GLN A 318 -14.76 25.05 -18.99
N GLN A 319 -13.50 24.59 -19.06
CA GLN A 319 -12.59 24.93 -20.15
C GLN A 319 -13.09 24.36 -21.49
N ASN A 320 -13.52 23.09 -21.50
CA ASN A 320 -14.16 22.48 -22.67
C ASN A 320 -15.42 23.24 -23.09
N TYR A 321 -16.28 23.64 -22.14
CA TYR A 321 -17.49 24.40 -22.45
C TYR A 321 -17.18 25.78 -23.08
N LYS A 322 -16.21 26.50 -22.52
CA LYS A 322 -15.74 27.79 -23.07
C LYS A 322 -15.16 27.63 -24.47
N GLN A 323 -14.32 26.63 -24.68
CA GLN A 323 -13.68 26.36 -25.97
C GLN A 323 -14.72 25.97 -27.03
N ASN A 324 -15.68 25.13 -26.67
CA ASN A 324 -16.79 24.74 -27.56
C ASN A 324 -17.67 25.94 -27.93
N ASN A 325 -17.99 26.82 -26.96
CA ASN A 325 -18.74 28.05 -27.23
C ASN A 325 -17.97 29.02 -28.14
N GLN A 326 -16.66 29.19 -27.93
CA GLN A 326 -15.82 30.01 -28.82
C GLN A 326 -15.81 29.46 -30.25
N TRP A 327 -15.66 28.14 -30.39
CA TRP A 327 -15.68 27.46 -31.68
C TRP A 327 -17.03 27.65 -32.39
N ASN A 328 -18.15 27.48 -31.68
CA ASN A 328 -19.50 27.72 -32.20
C ASN A 328 -19.69 29.17 -32.66
N GLN A 329 -19.24 30.16 -31.88
CA GLN A 329 -19.30 31.58 -32.27
C GLN A 329 -18.48 31.87 -33.54
N GLN A 330 -17.29 31.27 -33.65
CA GLN A 330 -16.43 31.43 -34.83
C GLN A 330 -17.05 30.79 -36.07
N TYR A 331 -17.66 29.61 -35.92
CA TYR A 331 -18.43 28.94 -36.97
C TYR A 331 -19.60 29.78 -37.46
N GLN A 332 -20.34 30.40 -36.53
CA GLN A 332 -21.49 31.25 -36.87
C GLN A 332 -21.06 32.53 -37.61
N LYS A 333 -19.95 33.15 -37.20
CA LYS A 333 -19.36 34.29 -37.93
C LYS A 333 -18.97 33.91 -39.35
N GLN A 334 -18.34 32.75 -39.56
CA GLN A 334 -17.96 32.30 -40.92
C GLN A 334 -19.19 32.13 -41.83
N GLN A 335 -20.29 31.58 -41.30
CA GLN A 335 -21.55 31.46 -42.06
C GLN A 335 -22.13 32.83 -42.41
N ASP A 336 -22.08 33.80 -41.49
CA ASP A 336 -22.60 35.14 -41.71
C ASP A 336 -21.76 35.96 -42.72
N TYR A 337 -20.44 35.77 -42.71
CA TYR A 337 -19.54 36.28 -43.75
C TYR A 337 -19.89 35.69 -45.13
N GLY A 338 -20.17 34.38 -45.23
CA GLY A 338 -20.59 33.73 -46.48
C GLY A 338 -21.95 34.23 -46.99
N SER A 339 -22.89 34.51 -46.08
CA SER A 339 -24.23 35.00 -46.41
C SER A 339 -24.24 36.47 -46.85
N ASN A 340 -23.46 37.34 -46.20
CA ASN A 340 -23.31 38.74 -46.62
C ASN A 340 -22.56 38.90 -47.96
N TYR A 341 -21.58 38.03 -48.24
CA TYR A 341 -20.88 38.01 -49.53
C TYR A 341 -21.85 37.75 -50.70
N ASN A 342 -22.81 36.86 -50.52
CA ASN A 342 -23.82 36.53 -51.53
C ASN A 342 -24.89 37.62 -51.74
N ARG A 343 -25.09 38.54 -50.78
CA ARG A 343 -25.99 39.70 -50.97
C ARG A 343 -25.34 40.83 -51.76
N GLN A 344 -24.02 41.02 -51.63
CA GLN A 344 -23.30 42.09 -52.35
C GLN A 344 -23.09 41.79 -53.84
N THR A 345 -23.11 40.52 -54.25
CA THR A 345 -22.90 40.09 -55.64
C THR A 345 -24.13 40.23 -56.55
N GLN A 346 -25.27 40.75 -56.05
CA GLN A 346 -26.46 41.02 -56.86
C GLN A 346 -26.51 42.43 -57.48
N ASN A 347 -25.44 43.22 -57.40
CA ASN A 347 -25.35 44.51 -58.08
C ASN A 347 -24.67 44.34 -59.45
N GLN A 348 -25.43 44.39 -60.55
CA GLN A 348 -24.94 44.14 -61.92
C GLN A 348 -24.06 45.27 -62.50
N ASP A 349 -23.80 46.34 -61.75
CA ASP A 349 -22.87 47.42 -62.13
C ASP A 349 -22.22 48.05 -60.86
N PRO A 350 -21.32 47.33 -60.15
CA PRO A 350 -20.82 47.71 -58.82
C PRO A 350 -20.20 49.12 -58.76
N SER A 351 -19.47 49.52 -59.80
CA SER A 351 -18.80 50.83 -59.92
C SER A 351 -19.48 51.78 -60.92
N GLY A 352 -20.63 51.41 -61.49
CA GLY A 352 -21.36 52.26 -62.43
C GLY A 352 -20.73 52.40 -63.81
N TYR A 353 -19.81 51.51 -64.23
CA TYR A 353 -19.11 51.62 -65.52
C TYR A 353 -20.05 51.44 -66.70
N TYR A 354 -21.02 50.52 -66.62
CA TYR A 354 -22.03 50.39 -67.67
C TYR A 354 -22.92 51.64 -67.74
N LYS A 355 -23.28 52.18 -66.57
CA LYS A 355 -24.07 53.41 -66.45
C LYS A 355 -23.35 54.64 -67.00
N ILE A 356 -22.04 54.80 -66.76
CA ILE A 356 -21.23 55.94 -67.23
C ILE A 356 -21.07 55.94 -68.76
N ILE A 357 -20.93 54.78 -69.40
CA ILE A 357 -20.92 54.66 -70.87
C ILE A 357 -22.35 54.75 -71.46
N GLY A 358 -23.38 54.49 -70.65
CA GLY A 358 -24.79 54.49 -71.08
C GLY A 358 -25.20 53.22 -71.81
N VAL A 359 -24.64 52.08 -71.41
CA VAL A 359 -24.93 50.74 -71.95
C VAL A 359 -25.55 49.84 -70.89
N LYS A 360 -26.25 48.78 -71.33
CA LYS A 360 -26.72 47.72 -70.41
C LYS A 360 -25.59 46.71 -70.15
N PRO A 361 -25.58 45.99 -69.01
CA PRO A 361 -24.57 44.98 -68.69
C PRO A 361 -24.42 43.87 -69.74
N ASN A 362 -25.44 43.63 -70.58
CA ASN A 362 -25.43 42.66 -71.67
C ASN A 362 -25.02 43.24 -73.04
N ALA A 363 -24.56 44.49 -73.12
CA ALA A 363 -24.21 45.14 -74.38
C ALA A 363 -23.02 44.45 -75.08
N LYS A 364 -23.07 44.35 -76.41
CA LYS A 364 -21.98 43.77 -77.21
C LYS A 364 -20.76 44.71 -77.22
N PRO A 365 -19.52 44.19 -77.32
CA PRO A 365 -18.31 45.02 -77.33
C PRO A 365 -18.32 46.15 -78.38
N GLY A 366 -18.89 45.87 -79.56
CA GLY A 366 -19.06 46.86 -80.62
C GLY A 366 -19.97 48.03 -80.23
N ASP A 367 -21.02 47.79 -79.45
CA ASP A 367 -21.95 48.82 -78.97
C ASP A 367 -21.36 49.65 -77.84
N ILE A 368 -20.57 49.01 -76.96
CA ILE A 368 -19.80 49.67 -75.90
C ILE A 368 -18.80 50.64 -76.52
N LYS A 369 -18.03 50.19 -77.53
CA LYS A 369 -17.05 51.01 -78.24
C LYS A 369 -17.70 52.22 -78.93
N LYS A 370 -18.81 52.01 -79.63
CA LYS A 370 -19.55 53.09 -80.31
C LYS A 370 -20.10 54.14 -79.33
N LYS A 371 -20.76 53.72 -78.26
CA LYS A 371 -21.31 54.63 -77.25
C LYS A 371 -20.23 55.35 -76.45
N PHE A 372 -19.14 54.66 -76.12
CA PHE A 372 -17.97 55.28 -75.51
C PHE A 372 -17.44 56.45 -76.36
N TYR A 373 -17.19 56.25 -77.65
CA TYR A 373 -16.67 57.34 -78.49
C TYR A 373 -17.64 58.52 -78.58
N ARG A 374 -18.94 58.26 -78.69
CA ARG A 374 -19.95 59.31 -78.67
C ARG A 374 -19.90 60.10 -77.36
N ARG A 375 -19.80 59.40 -76.22
CA ARG A 375 -19.73 60.02 -74.89
C ARG A 375 -18.42 60.79 -74.67
N VAL A 376 -17.29 60.30 -75.18
CA VAL A 376 -16.02 61.04 -75.16
C VAL A 376 -16.15 62.35 -75.93
N LEU A 377 -16.72 62.33 -77.13
CA LEU A 377 -16.94 63.56 -77.91
C LEU A 377 -17.87 64.57 -77.20
N GLU A 378 -18.84 64.07 -76.44
CA GLU A 378 -19.72 64.91 -75.64
C GLU A 378 -19.03 65.49 -74.40
N VAL A 379 -18.08 64.77 -73.78
CA VAL A 379 -17.43 65.13 -72.51
C VAL A 379 -16.12 65.90 -72.72
N ASP A 380 -15.42 65.69 -73.84
CA ASP A 380 -14.15 66.33 -74.19
C ASP A 380 -14.27 67.87 -74.15
N PRO A 381 -13.59 68.55 -73.21
CA PRO A 381 -13.74 69.98 -73.01
C PRO A 381 -13.25 70.79 -74.22
N ASP A 382 -12.32 70.24 -75.01
CA ASP A 382 -11.72 70.92 -76.17
C ASP A 382 -12.66 70.86 -77.40
N LYS A 383 -13.71 70.03 -77.37
CA LYS A 383 -14.73 69.94 -78.43
C LYS A 383 -16.03 70.66 -78.10
N SER A 384 -16.06 71.40 -76.98
CA SER A 384 -17.22 72.17 -76.58
C SER A 384 -17.45 73.40 -77.48
N LYS A 385 -18.72 73.66 -77.84
CA LYS A 385 -19.09 74.80 -78.69
C LYS A 385 -19.29 76.12 -77.91
N ILE A 386 -19.09 76.10 -76.59
CA ILE A 386 -19.36 77.20 -75.65
C ILE A 386 -18.14 77.31 -74.72
N PRO A 387 -17.62 78.51 -74.42
CA PRO A 387 -16.49 78.65 -73.49
C PRO A 387 -16.86 78.10 -72.11
N LEU A 388 -16.07 77.13 -71.64
CA LEU A 388 -16.23 76.48 -70.34
C LEU A 388 -15.53 77.29 -69.25
N THR A 389 -16.12 77.34 -68.06
CA THR A 389 -15.42 77.80 -66.85
C THR A 389 -14.40 76.77 -66.39
N GLU A 390 -13.41 77.20 -65.59
CA GLU A 390 -12.35 76.32 -65.10
C GLU A 390 -12.87 75.14 -64.25
N GLU A 391 -13.95 75.37 -63.49
CA GLU A 391 -14.63 74.32 -62.71
C GLU A 391 -15.31 73.30 -63.63
N GLN A 392 -16.05 73.75 -64.64
CA GLN A 392 -16.70 72.85 -65.61
C GLN A 392 -15.68 72.04 -66.42
N ARG A 393 -14.53 72.64 -66.75
CA ARG A 393 -13.43 71.94 -67.42
C ARG A 393 -12.84 70.83 -66.55
N LYS A 394 -12.69 71.06 -65.23
CA LYS A 394 -12.24 70.03 -64.27
C LYS A 394 -13.25 68.90 -64.10
N GLU A 395 -14.55 69.21 -64.00
CA GLU A 395 -15.60 68.18 -63.90
C GLU A 395 -15.66 67.28 -65.14
N ARG A 396 -15.56 67.88 -66.32
CA ARG A 396 -15.52 67.16 -67.60
C ARG A 396 -14.28 66.29 -67.74
N ASN A 397 -13.12 66.77 -67.30
CA ASN A 397 -11.89 65.97 -67.25
C ASN A 397 -12.04 64.76 -66.30
N ALA A 398 -12.64 64.96 -65.12
CA ALA A 398 -12.89 63.87 -64.18
C ALA A 398 -13.91 62.84 -64.71
N GLU A 399 -14.94 63.30 -65.43
CA GLU A 399 -15.89 62.41 -66.10
C GLU A 399 -15.22 61.63 -67.25
N LEU A 400 -14.35 62.29 -68.03
CA LEU A 400 -13.58 61.68 -69.11
C LEU A 400 -12.62 60.60 -68.58
N GLU A 401 -11.95 60.87 -67.47
CA GLU A 401 -11.07 59.89 -66.81
C GLU A 401 -11.84 58.64 -66.37
N LYS A 402 -13.01 58.82 -65.75
CA LYS A 402 -13.89 57.71 -65.38
C LYS A 402 -14.41 56.94 -66.59
N LEU A 403 -14.73 57.64 -67.69
CA LEU A 403 -15.19 57.04 -68.94
C LEU A 403 -14.09 56.20 -69.60
N ASN A 404 -12.84 56.68 -69.58
CA ASN A 404 -11.67 55.95 -70.06
C ASN A 404 -11.40 54.70 -69.21
N ALA A 405 -11.47 54.82 -67.89
CA ALA A 405 -11.35 53.67 -66.98
C ALA A 405 -12.45 52.62 -67.23
N ALA A 406 -13.70 53.06 -67.41
CA ALA A 406 -14.82 52.19 -67.75
C ALA A 406 -14.59 51.46 -69.09
N ARG A 407 -14.06 52.15 -70.11
CA ARG A 407 -13.72 51.54 -71.40
C ARG A 407 -12.69 50.43 -71.24
N ASP A 408 -11.61 50.70 -70.50
CA ASP A 408 -10.48 49.77 -70.38
C ASP A 408 -10.87 48.48 -69.64
N VAL A 409 -11.84 48.58 -68.73
CA VAL A 409 -12.42 47.42 -68.04
C VAL A 409 -13.46 46.71 -68.91
N LEU A 410 -14.39 47.43 -69.56
CA LEU A 410 -15.54 46.83 -70.25
C LEU A 410 -15.26 46.36 -71.69
N LEU A 411 -14.22 46.87 -72.37
CA LEU A 411 -13.83 46.40 -73.71
C LEU A 411 -12.92 45.17 -73.69
N SER A 412 -12.24 44.90 -72.57
CA SER A 412 -11.47 43.67 -72.40
C SER A 412 -12.41 42.56 -71.91
N PRO A 413 -12.54 41.43 -72.63
CA PRO A 413 -13.41 40.32 -72.21
C PRO A 413 -13.04 39.76 -70.83
N GLU A 414 -11.74 39.67 -70.55
CA GLU A 414 -11.20 39.16 -69.29
C GLU A 414 -11.51 40.10 -68.13
N LYS A 415 -11.23 41.39 -68.29
CA LYS A 415 -11.52 42.40 -67.27
C LYS A 415 -13.03 42.59 -67.08
N ARG A 416 -13.82 42.55 -68.14
CA ARG A 416 -15.28 42.62 -68.04
C ARG A 416 -15.85 41.44 -67.26
N LYS A 417 -15.38 40.22 -67.52
CA LYS A 417 -15.81 39.02 -66.79
C LYS A 417 -15.50 39.14 -65.28
N LEU A 418 -14.29 39.58 -64.94
CA LEU A 418 -13.88 39.82 -63.55
C LEU A 418 -14.67 40.98 -62.90
N TYR A 419 -15.06 41.98 -63.69
CA TYR A 419 -15.87 43.11 -63.23
C TYR A 419 -17.32 42.70 -62.94
N ASP A 420 -17.93 41.96 -63.85
CA ASP A 420 -19.31 41.44 -63.73
C ASP A 420 -19.47 40.46 -62.56
N GLN A 421 -18.36 39.88 -62.09
CA GLN A 421 -18.29 38.99 -60.93
C GLN A 421 -18.00 39.73 -59.62
N GLY A 422 -17.90 41.06 -59.64
CA GLY A 422 -17.64 41.89 -58.47
C GLY A 422 -16.21 41.80 -57.93
N ILE A 423 -15.26 41.28 -58.71
CA ILE A 423 -13.86 41.05 -58.28
C ILE A 423 -13.02 42.33 -58.48
N LEU A 424 -13.22 43.07 -59.57
CA LEU A 424 -12.42 44.26 -59.93
C LEU A 424 -12.78 45.56 -59.17
N ASP A 425 -13.90 45.61 -58.45
CA ASP A 425 -14.36 46.82 -57.75
C ASP A 425 -13.55 47.12 -56.46
N LYS A 426 -12.73 46.17 -56.01
CA LYS A 426 -12.01 46.26 -54.72
C LYS A 426 -10.79 47.17 -54.72
N GLN A 427 -10.44 47.82 -55.83
CA GLN A 427 -9.24 48.65 -55.92
C GLN A 427 -9.48 50.16 -55.74
N ARG A 428 -10.73 50.65 -55.77
CA ARG A 428 -11.04 52.09 -55.60
C ARG A 428 -11.72 52.48 -54.28
N SER A 429 -12.26 51.54 -53.51
CA SER A 429 -12.62 51.80 -52.11
C SER A 429 -11.40 51.54 -51.23
N GLY A 430 -10.63 52.59 -50.95
CA GLY A 430 -9.36 52.57 -50.21
C GLY A 430 -9.46 52.15 -48.74
N GLN A 431 -9.96 50.94 -48.47
CA GLN A 431 -10.13 50.41 -47.11
C GLN A 431 -9.68 48.95 -46.94
N ASN A 432 -8.90 48.42 -47.90
CA ASN A 432 -8.15 47.17 -47.73
C ASN A 432 -6.84 47.20 -48.53
N ALA A 433 -5.94 48.11 -48.14
CA ALA A 433 -4.57 48.18 -48.65
C ALA A 433 -3.65 47.11 -48.01
N ASN A 434 -4.11 45.86 -47.90
CA ASN A 434 -3.31 44.73 -47.41
C ASN A 434 -3.70 43.38 -48.04
N MET A 435 -4.25 43.41 -49.26
CA MET A 435 -4.35 42.20 -50.09
C MET A 435 -3.02 42.03 -50.82
N ASN A 436 -2.22 41.09 -50.33
CA ASN A 436 -0.90 40.75 -50.87
C ASN A 436 -1.00 40.40 -52.37
N GLU A 437 -0.06 40.87 -53.18
CA GLU A 437 -0.01 40.69 -54.64
C GLU A 437 -0.02 39.20 -55.04
N GLN A 438 0.51 38.34 -54.16
CA GLN A 438 0.46 36.87 -54.28
C GLN A 438 -0.94 36.27 -54.11
N MET A 439 -1.80 36.87 -53.30
CA MET A 439 -3.17 36.37 -53.08
C MET A 439 -4.08 36.73 -54.26
N MET A 440 -3.80 37.86 -54.93
CA MET A 440 -4.38 38.22 -56.22
C MET A 440 -3.96 37.25 -57.33
N GLN A 441 -2.67 36.89 -57.41
CA GLN A 441 -2.17 35.89 -58.37
C GLN A 441 -2.82 34.52 -58.17
N GLN A 442 -2.92 34.03 -56.93
CA GLN A 442 -3.57 32.74 -56.63
C GLN A 442 -5.08 32.73 -56.91
N MET A 443 -5.78 33.85 -56.69
CA MET A 443 -7.20 33.93 -57.00
C MET A 443 -7.45 34.00 -58.52
N LEU A 444 -6.57 34.68 -59.27
CA LEU A 444 -6.58 34.70 -60.74
C LEU A 444 -6.25 33.32 -61.34
N GLU A 445 -5.25 32.62 -60.81
CA GLU A 445 -4.90 31.24 -61.21
C GLU A 445 -6.05 30.25 -60.95
N SER A 446 -6.76 30.40 -59.83
CA SER A 446 -7.91 29.55 -59.51
C SER A 446 -9.13 29.84 -60.40
N PHE A 447 -9.22 31.06 -60.95
CA PHE A 447 -10.35 31.49 -61.78
C PHE A 447 -10.13 31.26 -63.29
N PHE A 448 -8.87 31.22 -63.73
CA PHE A 448 -8.44 30.96 -65.11
C PHE A 448 -7.76 29.59 -65.28
N GLY A 449 -7.90 28.68 -64.31
CA GLY A 449 -7.34 27.34 -64.34
C GLY A 449 -7.82 26.52 -65.55
N GLY A 450 -7.06 26.57 -66.64
CA GLY A 450 -7.34 25.80 -67.86
C GLY A 450 -6.48 26.13 -69.09
N GLY A 451 -5.15 26.04 -68.99
CA GLY A 451 -4.26 25.75 -70.14
C GLY A 451 -3.79 26.91 -71.04
N GLY A 452 -2.48 27.00 -71.25
CA GLY A 452 -1.86 27.72 -72.38
C GLY A 452 -1.19 29.04 -72.00
N GLY A 453 0.15 29.07 -72.03
CA GLY A 453 0.95 30.17 -71.52
C GLY A 453 0.91 31.48 -72.32
N GLN A 454 1.01 32.60 -71.58
CA GLN A 454 1.64 33.86 -71.97
C GLN A 454 1.86 34.71 -70.71
N GLN A 455 3.10 35.12 -70.45
CA GLN A 455 3.45 36.05 -69.36
C GLN A 455 2.93 37.45 -69.68
N PHE A 456 2.05 38.00 -68.83
CA PHE A 456 1.68 39.41 -68.89
C PHE A 456 2.54 40.22 -67.91
N PHE A 457 3.43 41.05 -68.46
CA PHE A 457 4.17 42.07 -67.73
C PHE A 457 3.24 43.25 -67.36
N PHE A 458 3.11 43.54 -66.07
CA PHE A 458 2.69 44.87 -65.61
C PHE A 458 3.93 45.70 -65.32
N SER A 459 4.21 46.68 -66.20
CA SER A 459 5.21 47.69 -65.94
C SER A 459 4.66 48.70 -64.92
N SER A 460 5.03 48.51 -63.64
CA SER A 460 4.99 49.61 -62.68
C SER A 460 6.25 50.47 -62.88
N SER A 461 6.11 51.50 -63.69
CA SER A 461 7.10 52.57 -63.82
C SER A 461 6.95 53.52 -62.64
N GLY A 462 8.00 53.65 -61.83
CA GLY A 462 8.20 54.84 -61.00
C GLY A 462 8.79 54.60 -59.62
N GLY A 463 10.10 54.85 -59.45
CA GLY A 463 10.60 55.47 -58.22
C GLY A 463 11.67 54.71 -57.40
N ARG A 464 12.89 54.68 -57.94
CA ARG A 464 14.20 54.95 -57.28
C ARG A 464 14.33 54.81 -55.75
N GLY A 465 15.37 54.06 -55.34
CA GLY A 465 16.32 54.55 -54.34
C GLY A 465 16.80 53.54 -53.30
N ASN A 466 18.03 53.04 -53.49
CA ASN A 466 19.07 52.58 -52.54
C ASN A 466 18.63 51.95 -51.19
N GLY A 467 19.16 50.81 -50.76
CA GLY A 467 20.50 50.27 -50.97
C GLY A 467 21.14 49.97 -49.60
N TYR A 468 21.88 48.85 -49.55
CA TYR A 468 22.62 48.23 -48.43
C TYR A 468 21.79 47.25 -47.57
N GLN A 469 21.87 45.93 -47.81
CA GLN A 469 22.98 44.99 -47.52
C GLN A 469 23.33 44.92 -46.02
N ARG A 470 23.52 43.77 -45.36
CA ARG A 470 23.59 42.36 -45.77
C ARG A 470 23.56 41.50 -44.49
N GLN A 471 23.04 40.28 -44.66
CA GLN A 471 23.54 38.97 -44.14
C GLN A 471 23.59 38.72 -42.63
N GLN A 472 22.74 37.79 -42.13
CA GLN A 472 23.00 36.34 -41.96
C GLN A 472 23.96 36.05 -40.78
N ARG A 473 23.76 35.08 -39.88
CA ARG A 473 23.05 33.79 -39.92
C ARG A 473 22.43 33.42 -38.56
N THR A 474 21.42 32.58 -38.67
CA THR A 474 20.91 31.52 -37.78
C THR A 474 21.93 30.80 -36.88
N PHE A 475 21.43 30.31 -35.73
CA PHE A 475 21.54 28.90 -35.34
C PHE A 475 20.30 28.40 -34.55
N PHE A 476 19.76 27.28 -35.06
CA PHE A 476 18.89 26.20 -34.53
C PHE A 476 17.77 26.48 -33.51
N PHE A 477 16.53 26.10 -33.84
CA PHE A 477 16.12 24.70 -34.01
C PHE A 477 15.42 24.47 -35.35
#